data_AF-A0A7C6N2A6-F1
#
_entry.id   AF-A0A7C6N2A6-F1
#
_cell.length_a   1.000
_cell.length_b   1.000
_cell.length_c   1.000
_cell.angle_alpha   90.00
_cell.angle_beta   90.00
_cell.angle_gamma   90.00
#
_symmetry.space_group_name_H-M   'P 1'
#
loop_
_entity.id
_entity.type
_entity.pdbx_description
1 polymer ?
#
loop_
_entity_poly.entity_id
_entity_poly.type
_entity_poly.pdbx_seq_one_letter_code
_entity_poly.pdbx_strand_id
1 'polypeptide(L)'
;MKKLFTFILLFVVLGLISGCEEVTPEKTIDNAIKQISISEVVEGDVGRVVLPNNKKDVYFEWSSSDEEVITKNGYVTHDLLYDKEVTLTVKATYQGISKIKDFPIIVKNTSADQIIDDLLGEIVLPESVSNDLQLVDKVTYGEVDFEIVWESSNQSLLTNEGKFVATAKGNIDLVAKVTLNNKTYERTFNLEIYPRAVYQINTVEDFAKINDDLDGLYYLNSDLDFTGKVVSMIGSADQPFTGILRGKGHKLSNVNLVVENDVEGLFSVNEGLIEKLAILNFTVNGTISTQGFLGGLVGLNKGLIDQCHLDGKITLNINEESNVSIGGFVGKVEEGKISNSVSSMVIELNLAGEEGTNLNVGGFVGLVTGGTIQQSIYEDSANYRRNATGRSILIKNANDNAIAAAMFVGRIEENDAIFDGSFAVGALEVRDFDQEGTNPQYVDNFAGVSPSFDLYESCFVLDTALLIGRVVYSNCSQMSTSTMVTEDWYLLTLGFDALLWDFTPIHSYTANVARLAIFNFE
;
A
#
# COMPACT_ATOMS: atom_id res chain seq x y z
N MET A 1 -33.81 -33.04 113.41
CA MET A 1 -33.33 -31.69 113.07
C MET A 1 -32.67 -31.72 111.69
N LYS A 2 -33.13 -30.85 110.78
CA LYS A 2 -32.50 -30.23 109.58
C LYS A 2 -31.67 -31.14 108.63
N LYS A 3 -32.15 -31.43 107.40
CA LYS A 3 -32.15 -30.60 106.16
C LYS A 3 -30.75 -30.36 105.55
N LEU A 4 -30.57 -30.80 104.29
CA LEU A 4 -30.32 -29.97 103.07
C LEU A 4 -29.13 -30.41 102.19
N PHE A 5 -29.33 -30.27 100.86
CA PHE A 5 -28.44 -30.44 99.68
C PHE A 5 -28.38 -31.85 99.08
N THR A 6 -29.08 -32.24 98.00
CA THR A 6 -29.50 -31.63 96.71
C THR A 6 -28.41 -31.61 95.62
N PHE A 7 -28.65 -32.45 94.59
CA PHE A 7 -28.22 -32.40 93.18
C PHE A 7 -26.77 -32.69 92.77
N ILE A 8 -26.65 -33.24 91.55
CA ILE A 8 -25.45 -33.60 90.76
C ILE A 8 -24.92 -35.01 91.14
N LEU A 9 -25.08 -36.09 90.36
CA LEU A 9 -24.67 -36.25 88.97
C LEU A 9 -25.39 -37.48 88.35
N LEU A 10 -26.60 -37.28 87.81
CA LEU A 10 -27.25 -38.21 86.89
C LEU A 10 -26.77 -37.88 85.47
N PHE A 11 -25.48 -37.99 85.16
CA PHE A 11 -24.95 -37.67 83.82
C PHE A 11 -23.52 -38.19 83.58
N VAL A 12 -23.25 -39.49 83.71
CA VAL A 12 -22.02 -40.10 83.13
C VAL A 12 -22.27 -41.54 82.63
N VAL A 13 -23.43 -41.81 82.03
CA VAL A 13 -23.66 -43.01 81.21
C VAL A 13 -24.30 -42.57 79.90
N LEU A 14 -23.48 -41.97 79.02
CA LEU A 14 -23.67 -41.81 77.57
C LEU A 14 -22.51 -40.95 77.02
N GLY A 15 -21.28 -41.44 77.21
CA GLY A 15 -20.08 -40.87 76.62
C GLY A 15 -19.63 -41.63 75.37
N LEU A 16 -20.57 -42.03 74.50
CA LEU A 16 -20.31 -42.64 73.19
C LEU A 16 -21.50 -42.36 72.27
N ILE A 17 -21.70 -41.10 71.90
CA ILE A 17 -22.33 -40.79 70.62
C ILE A 17 -21.22 -40.14 69.81
N SER A 18 -20.62 -40.93 68.94
CA SER A 18 -19.79 -40.48 67.84
C SER A 18 -20.45 -39.26 67.20
N GLY A 19 -19.74 -38.14 67.15
CA GLY A 19 -20.04 -37.08 66.20
C GLY A 19 -19.81 -37.63 64.79
N CYS A 20 -20.78 -38.39 64.26
CA CYS A 20 -20.94 -38.50 62.82
C CYS A 20 -21.44 -37.13 62.37
N GLU A 21 -20.58 -36.32 61.75
CA GLU A 21 -21.06 -35.25 60.90
C GLU A 21 -22.11 -35.85 59.96
N GLU A 22 -23.32 -35.32 59.99
CA GLU A 22 -24.38 -35.73 59.07
C GLU A 22 -23.89 -35.39 57.65
N VAL A 23 -23.59 -36.42 56.85
CA VAL A 23 -23.08 -36.23 55.51
C VAL A 23 -24.26 -35.86 54.62
N THR A 24 -24.47 -34.56 54.40
CA THR A 24 -25.55 -34.09 53.53
C THR A 24 -25.26 -34.42 52.06
N PRO A 25 -26.29 -34.52 51.21
CA PRO A 25 -26.09 -34.70 49.77
C PRO A 25 -25.19 -33.63 49.14
N GLU A 26 -25.31 -32.37 49.56
CA GLU A 26 -24.46 -31.27 49.07
C GLU A 26 -22.99 -31.46 49.45
N LYS A 27 -22.71 -31.88 50.70
CA LYS A 27 -21.34 -32.13 51.18
C LYS A 27 -20.72 -33.35 50.47
N THR A 28 -21.54 -34.33 50.11
CA THR A 28 -21.13 -35.48 49.29
C THR A 28 -20.71 -35.03 47.89
N ILE A 29 -21.50 -34.16 47.26
CA ILE A 29 -21.19 -33.58 45.94
C ILE A 29 -19.91 -32.73 46.00
N ASP A 30 -19.76 -31.84 46.98
CA ASP A 30 -18.58 -30.98 47.11
C ASP A 30 -17.29 -31.79 47.29
N ASN A 31 -17.34 -32.87 48.08
CA ASN A 31 -16.21 -33.78 48.27
C ASN A 31 -15.88 -34.55 46.99
N ALA A 32 -16.87 -34.89 46.17
CA ALA A 32 -16.66 -35.55 44.89
C ALA A 32 -16.03 -34.61 43.85
N ILE A 33 -16.51 -33.37 43.74
CA ILE A 33 -15.97 -32.35 42.83
C ILE A 33 -14.51 -32.01 43.21
N LYS A 34 -14.19 -31.87 44.50
CA LYS A 34 -12.82 -31.60 44.98
C LYS A 34 -11.78 -32.65 44.59
N GLN A 35 -12.21 -33.85 44.21
CA GLN A 35 -11.31 -34.93 43.78
C GLN A 35 -11.11 -34.98 42.27
N ILE A 36 -11.79 -34.12 41.51
CA ILE A 36 -11.55 -33.95 40.08
C ILE A 36 -10.24 -33.17 39.91
N SER A 37 -9.30 -33.75 39.18
CA SER A 37 -8.03 -33.13 38.81
C SER A 37 -7.98 -33.04 37.29
N ILE A 38 -8.03 -31.82 36.78
CA ILE A 38 -7.92 -31.51 35.35
C ILE A 38 -6.75 -30.55 35.19
N SER A 39 -5.95 -30.73 34.14
CA SER A 39 -4.86 -29.81 33.83
C SER A 39 -5.43 -28.48 33.35
N GLU A 40 -4.93 -27.37 33.90
CA GLU A 40 -5.29 -26.02 33.44
C GLU A 40 -4.67 -25.68 32.08
N VAL A 41 -3.65 -26.44 31.66
CA VAL A 41 -2.99 -26.29 30.35
C VAL A 41 -2.89 -27.66 29.66
N VAL A 42 -3.26 -27.72 28.39
CA VAL A 42 -3.11 -28.89 27.51
C VAL A 42 -2.15 -28.52 26.39
N GLU A 43 -1.01 -29.19 26.31
CA GLU A 43 0.06 -28.89 25.36
C GLU A 43 0.65 -30.17 24.74
N GLY A 44 1.30 -30.03 23.58
CA GLY A 44 1.83 -31.17 22.82
C GLY A 44 0.73 -32.08 22.25
N ASP A 45 1.06 -33.34 21.97
CA ASP A 45 0.18 -34.30 21.29
C ASP A 45 -0.91 -34.92 22.21
N VAL A 46 -1.46 -34.14 23.15
CA VAL A 46 -2.49 -34.63 24.09
C VAL A 46 -3.83 -34.70 23.38
N GLY A 47 -4.15 -35.87 22.81
CA GLY A 47 -5.43 -36.08 22.12
C GLY A 47 -6.67 -36.14 23.02
N ARG A 48 -6.52 -36.17 24.36
CA ARG A 48 -7.66 -36.31 25.28
C ARG A 48 -7.41 -35.85 26.72
N VAL A 49 -8.33 -35.04 27.25
CA VAL A 49 -8.52 -34.77 28.69
C VAL A 49 -9.39 -35.86 29.31
N VAL A 50 -8.95 -36.43 30.45
CA VAL A 50 -9.70 -37.50 31.12
C VAL A 50 -10.81 -36.91 31.99
N LEU A 51 -12.06 -37.12 31.58
CA LEU A 51 -13.25 -36.65 32.29
C LEU A 51 -13.94 -37.82 33.01
N PRO A 52 -14.03 -37.82 34.35
CA PRO A 52 -14.70 -38.88 35.09
C PRO A 52 -16.22 -38.79 34.91
N ASN A 53 -16.88 -39.94 34.73
CA ASN A 53 -18.35 -40.01 34.63
C ASN A 53 -19.05 -40.09 35.99
N ASN A 54 -18.33 -40.50 37.04
CA ASN A 54 -18.83 -40.54 38.40
C ASN A 54 -17.69 -40.59 39.43
N LYS A 55 -18.05 -40.39 40.70
CA LYS A 55 -17.21 -40.72 41.85
C LYS A 55 -18.10 -41.25 42.98
N LYS A 56 -17.93 -42.53 43.31
CA LYS A 56 -18.89 -43.26 44.18
C LYS A 56 -20.30 -43.16 43.59
N ASP A 57 -21.25 -42.60 44.35
CA ASP A 57 -22.65 -42.47 43.95
C ASP A 57 -22.98 -41.11 43.31
N VAL A 58 -21.99 -40.22 43.17
CA VAL A 58 -22.16 -38.90 42.52
C VAL A 58 -21.89 -39.05 41.02
N TYR A 59 -22.87 -38.72 40.19
CA TYR A 59 -22.76 -38.76 38.73
C TYR A 59 -22.31 -37.42 38.18
N PHE A 60 -21.47 -37.45 37.15
CA PHE A 60 -20.93 -36.26 36.49
C PHE A 60 -21.41 -36.21 35.04
N GLU A 61 -21.97 -35.07 34.67
CA GLU A 61 -22.32 -34.73 33.30
C GLU A 61 -21.46 -33.53 32.88
N TRP A 62 -20.75 -33.66 31.77
CA TRP A 62 -19.81 -32.65 31.29
C TRP A 62 -20.39 -31.87 30.11
N SER A 63 -20.08 -30.58 30.07
CA SER A 63 -20.27 -29.71 28.91
C SER A 63 -19.00 -28.91 28.66
N SER A 64 -18.78 -28.49 27.42
CA SER A 64 -17.69 -27.59 27.04
C SER A 64 -18.25 -26.26 26.58
N SER A 65 -17.53 -25.18 26.84
CA SER A 65 -17.81 -23.88 26.23
C SER A 65 -17.49 -23.86 24.73
N ASP A 66 -16.62 -24.76 24.27
CA ASP A 66 -16.21 -24.91 22.88
C ASP A 66 -15.97 -26.40 22.57
N GLU A 67 -16.95 -27.04 21.91
CA GLU A 67 -16.86 -28.47 21.54
C GLU A 67 -15.96 -28.74 20.33
N GLU A 68 -15.52 -27.72 19.58
CA GLU A 68 -14.57 -27.88 18.48
C GLU A 68 -13.15 -28.07 19.02
N VAL A 69 -12.83 -27.39 20.14
CA VAL A 69 -11.52 -27.47 20.81
C VAL A 69 -11.47 -28.60 21.84
N ILE A 70 -12.44 -28.69 22.77
CA ILE A 70 -12.55 -29.85 23.68
C ILE A 70 -13.99 -30.35 23.70
N THR A 71 -14.21 -31.55 23.21
CA THR A 71 -15.54 -32.18 23.26
C THR A 71 -15.95 -32.51 24.71
N LYS A 72 -17.25 -32.67 24.99
CA LYS A 72 -17.75 -33.16 26.29
C LYS A 72 -17.22 -34.54 26.73
N ASN A 73 -16.62 -35.31 25.81
CA ASN A 73 -15.98 -36.61 26.08
C ASN A 73 -14.46 -36.48 26.35
N GLY A 74 -13.95 -35.26 26.26
CA GLY A 74 -12.57 -34.87 26.52
C GLY A 74 -11.63 -34.94 25.32
N TYR A 75 -12.09 -35.29 24.11
CA TYR A 75 -11.22 -35.23 22.92
C TYR A 75 -10.80 -33.78 22.65
N VAL A 76 -9.51 -33.60 22.38
CA VAL A 76 -8.88 -32.28 22.19
C VAL A 76 -8.50 -32.12 20.73
N THR A 77 -8.83 -30.96 20.17
CA THR A 77 -8.34 -30.47 18.88
C THR A 77 -7.46 -29.25 19.16
N HIS A 78 -6.25 -29.24 18.61
CA HIS A 78 -5.35 -28.11 18.75
C HIS A 78 -5.48 -27.18 17.54
N ASP A 79 -5.54 -25.88 17.82
CA ASP A 79 -5.39 -24.85 16.79
C ASP A 79 -3.90 -24.74 16.39
N LEU A 80 -3.64 -24.38 15.13
CA LEU A 80 -2.27 -24.29 14.63
C LEU A 80 -1.54 -23.05 15.14
N LEU A 81 -2.27 -21.94 15.34
CA LEU A 81 -1.71 -20.62 15.59
C LEU A 81 -2.03 -20.09 16.98
N TYR A 82 -3.25 -20.30 17.48
CA TYR A 82 -3.74 -19.63 18.67
C TYR A 82 -3.92 -20.58 19.83
N ASP A 83 -3.51 -20.15 21.02
CA ASP A 83 -3.96 -20.81 22.23
C ASP A 83 -5.48 -20.62 22.38
N LYS A 84 -6.19 -21.68 22.76
CA LYS A 84 -7.65 -21.65 22.93
C LYS A 84 -8.03 -21.80 24.39
N GLU A 85 -8.85 -20.87 24.88
CA GLU A 85 -9.44 -20.96 26.21
C GLU A 85 -10.77 -21.70 26.15
N VAL A 86 -10.86 -22.80 26.89
CA VAL A 86 -12.06 -23.63 26.99
C VAL A 86 -12.43 -23.79 28.45
N THR A 87 -13.70 -23.59 28.78
CA THR A 87 -14.23 -23.92 30.10
C THR A 87 -14.99 -25.23 30.04
N LEU A 88 -14.49 -26.25 30.75
CA LEU A 88 -15.24 -27.48 30.98
C LEU A 88 -16.08 -27.33 32.25
N THR A 89 -17.37 -27.58 32.12
CA THR A 89 -18.34 -27.46 33.20
C THR A 89 -18.85 -28.85 33.57
N VAL A 90 -18.70 -29.23 34.84
CA VAL A 90 -19.29 -30.46 35.38
C VAL A 90 -20.55 -30.16 36.15
N LYS A 91 -21.63 -30.86 35.83
CA LYS A 91 -22.84 -30.96 36.65
C LYS A 91 -22.79 -32.25 37.45
N ALA A 92 -22.55 -32.14 38.74
CA ALA A 92 -22.51 -33.26 39.67
C ALA A 92 -23.88 -33.47 40.32
N THR A 93 -24.43 -34.69 40.25
CA THR A 93 -25.77 -35.02 40.75
C THR A 93 -25.74 -36.17 41.75
N TYR A 94 -26.39 -35.98 42.91
CA TYR A 94 -26.57 -37.00 43.94
C TYR A 94 -27.93 -36.83 44.63
N GLN A 95 -28.72 -37.90 44.71
CA GLN A 95 -30.05 -37.93 45.33
C GLN A 95 -31.01 -36.79 44.87
N GLY A 96 -30.95 -36.42 43.59
CA GLY A 96 -31.81 -35.39 42.99
C GLY A 96 -31.33 -33.95 43.18
N ILE A 97 -30.22 -33.73 43.89
CA ILE A 97 -29.56 -32.43 44.03
C ILE A 97 -28.41 -32.35 43.04
N SER A 98 -28.23 -31.19 42.39
CA SER A 98 -27.13 -30.94 41.46
C SER A 98 -26.32 -29.71 41.85
N LYS A 99 -25.00 -29.76 41.66
CA LYS A 99 -24.11 -28.59 41.68
C LYS A 99 -23.26 -28.54 40.41
N ILE A 100 -22.84 -27.34 40.06
CA ILE A 100 -22.02 -27.08 38.89
C ILE A 100 -20.63 -26.58 39.34
N LYS A 101 -19.58 -26.98 38.64
CA LYS A 101 -18.23 -26.44 38.80
C LYS A 101 -17.55 -26.30 37.43
N ASP A 102 -16.90 -25.16 37.23
CA ASP A 102 -16.14 -24.84 36.04
C ASP A 102 -14.64 -25.09 36.22
N PHE A 103 -14.02 -25.54 35.14
CA PHE A 103 -12.59 -25.76 34.97
C PHE A 103 -12.13 -25.02 33.71
N PRO A 104 -11.52 -23.83 33.85
CA PRO A 104 -10.90 -23.15 32.73
C PRO A 104 -9.62 -23.91 32.31
N ILE A 105 -9.45 -24.08 31.00
CA ILE A 105 -8.36 -24.82 30.38
C ILE A 105 -7.82 -24.01 29.21
N ILE A 106 -6.50 -23.90 29.10
CA ILE A 106 -5.80 -23.34 27.94
C ILE A 106 -5.25 -24.49 27.11
N VAL A 107 -5.73 -24.65 25.88
CA VAL A 107 -5.17 -25.59 24.90
C VAL A 107 -4.13 -24.84 24.07
N LYS A 108 -2.86 -25.24 24.20
CA LYS A 108 -1.74 -24.65 23.47
C LYS A 108 -1.80 -24.99 21.99
N ASN A 109 -1.43 -24.02 21.16
CA ASN A 109 -1.21 -24.25 19.73
C ASN A 109 -0.09 -25.29 19.48
N THR A 110 -0.04 -25.86 18.27
CA THR A 110 0.96 -26.89 17.94
C THR A 110 2.03 -26.44 16.94
N SER A 111 1.79 -25.36 16.19
CA SER A 111 2.60 -25.07 14.99
C SER A 111 2.99 -23.59 14.83
N ALA A 112 2.58 -22.69 15.74
CA ALA A 112 2.82 -21.26 15.57
C ALA A 112 4.31 -20.92 15.43
N ASP A 113 5.16 -21.56 16.25
CA ASP A 113 6.60 -21.33 16.24
C ASP A 113 7.21 -21.61 14.87
N GLN A 114 6.99 -22.82 14.34
CA GLN A 114 7.54 -23.24 13.06
C GLN A 114 6.96 -22.42 11.90
N ILE A 115 5.65 -22.14 11.92
CA ILE A 115 4.99 -21.36 10.87
C ILE A 115 5.57 -19.94 10.82
N ILE A 116 5.70 -19.26 11.95
CA ILE A 116 6.21 -17.88 11.96
C ILE A 116 7.70 -17.86 11.59
N ASP A 117 8.49 -18.82 12.07
CA ASP A 117 9.91 -18.92 11.71
C ASP A 117 10.09 -19.16 10.19
N ASP A 118 9.25 -20.01 9.58
CA ASP A 118 9.28 -20.26 8.13
C ASP A 118 8.87 -19.01 7.34
N LEU A 119 7.77 -18.34 7.72
CA LEU A 119 7.32 -17.08 7.08
C LEU A 119 8.37 -15.98 7.17
N LEU A 120 8.93 -15.78 8.37
CA LEU A 120 10.02 -14.83 8.56
C LEU A 120 11.21 -15.23 7.70
N GLY A 121 11.48 -16.53 7.52
CA GLY A 121 12.50 -17.14 6.67
C GLY A 121 12.38 -16.87 5.17
N GLU A 122 11.18 -16.54 4.69
CA GLU A 122 10.93 -16.21 3.28
C GLU A 122 11.34 -14.77 2.91
N ILE A 123 11.47 -13.87 3.88
CA ILE A 123 11.87 -12.48 3.65
C ILE A 123 13.32 -12.44 3.14
N VAL A 124 13.57 -11.75 2.02
CA VAL A 124 14.92 -11.59 1.45
C VAL A 124 15.26 -10.11 1.39
N LEU A 125 16.38 -9.74 2.00
CA LEU A 125 16.97 -8.40 1.92
C LEU A 125 18.36 -8.47 1.29
N PRO A 126 18.83 -7.40 0.61
CA PRO A 126 20.17 -7.37 0.03
C PRO A 126 21.24 -7.34 1.13
N GLU A 127 22.41 -7.94 0.87
CA GLU A 127 23.53 -7.91 1.84
C GLU A 127 24.19 -6.53 1.95
N SER A 128 24.13 -5.75 0.87
CA SER A 128 24.69 -4.39 0.78
C SER A 128 23.60 -3.38 0.48
N VAL A 129 23.60 -2.25 1.20
CA VAL A 129 22.58 -1.22 1.11
C VAL A 129 23.22 0.15 0.88
N SER A 130 22.80 0.80 -0.20
CA SER A 130 23.14 2.19 -0.53
C SER A 130 21.91 3.05 -0.84
N ASN A 131 20.71 2.46 -0.69
CA ASN A 131 19.42 3.04 -1.01
C ASN A 131 18.37 2.68 0.04
N ASP A 132 17.20 3.30 -0.03
CA ASP A 132 16.05 2.90 0.78
C ASP A 132 15.71 1.42 0.55
N LEU A 133 15.40 0.70 1.63
CA LEU A 133 14.87 -0.65 1.54
C LEU A 133 13.35 -0.61 1.48
N GLN A 134 12.78 -1.34 0.53
CA GLN A 134 11.36 -1.65 0.53
C GLN A 134 11.12 -2.80 1.50
N LEU A 135 10.68 -2.47 2.72
CA LEU A 135 10.41 -3.45 3.75
C LEU A 135 8.96 -3.93 3.65
N VAL A 136 8.75 -5.24 3.79
CA VAL A 136 7.40 -5.81 3.94
C VAL A 136 6.84 -5.44 5.31
N ASP A 137 5.58 -5.01 5.34
CA ASP A 137 4.88 -4.63 6.57
C ASP A 137 4.19 -5.84 7.23
N LYS A 138 3.92 -6.91 6.48
CA LYS A 138 3.30 -8.14 7.00
C LYS A 138 3.72 -9.39 6.24
N VAL A 139 3.50 -10.55 6.87
CA VAL A 139 3.53 -11.88 6.25
C VAL A 139 2.21 -12.59 6.47
N THR A 140 1.79 -13.44 5.55
CA THR A 140 0.45 -14.04 5.55
C THR A 140 0.51 -15.56 5.61
N TYR A 141 -0.33 -16.16 6.45
CA TYR A 141 -0.58 -17.61 6.46
C TYR A 141 -2.08 -17.89 6.39
N GLY A 142 -2.52 -18.50 5.29
CA GLY A 142 -3.95 -18.68 5.02
C GLY A 142 -4.63 -17.32 4.87
N GLU A 143 -5.59 -17.03 5.75
CA GLU A 143 -6.32 -15.75 5.80
C GLU A 143 -5.85 -14.85 6.96
N VAL A 144 -4.73 -15.17 7.59
CA VAL A 144 -4.18 -14.44 8.75
C VAL A 144 -2.95 -13.66 8.34
N ASP A 145 -2.99 -12.36 8.58
CA ASP A 145 -1.86 -11.46 8.42
C ASP A 145 -1.12 -11.28 9.76
N PHE A 146 0.21 -11.34 9.71
CA PHE A 146 1.09 -11.04 10.82
C PHE A 146 1.88 -9.78 10.52
N GLU A 147 1.59 -8.72 11.26
CA GLU A 147 2.29 -7.45 11.20
C GLU A 147 3.76 -7.62 11.60
N ILE A 148 4.65 -7.03 10.81
CA ILE A 148 6.09 -7.00 11.04
C ILE A 148 6.46 -5.63 11.59
N VAL A 149 7.10 -5.65 12.75
CA VAL A 149 7.75 -4.47 13.32
C VAL A 149 9.25 -4.58 13.05
N TRP A 150 9.78 -3.58 12.34
CA TRP A 150 11.20 -3.50 12.02
C TRP A 150 11.97 -2.69 13.06
N GLU A 151 13.16 -3.17 13.40
CA GLU A 151 14.08 -2.50 14.33
C GLU A 151 15.50 -2.48 13.78
N SER A 152 16.00 -1.28 13.49
CA SER A 152 17.39 -1.05 13.10
C SER A 152 18.25 -0.79 14.33
N SER A 153 19.36 -1.52 14.44
CA SER A 153 20.40 -1.28 15.45
C SER A 153 21.08 0.10 15.32
N ASN A 154 20.98 0.77 14.16
CA ASN A 154 21.51 2.12 13.96
C ASN A 154 20.70 2.95 12.95
N GLN A 155 19.73 3.71 13.47
CA GLN A 155 18.88 4.60 12.68
C GLN A 155 19.59 5.82 12.08
N SER A 156 20.86 6.07 12.42
CA SER A 156 21.67 7.09 11.71
C SER A 156 22.24 6.59 10.38
N LEU A 157 22.07 5.30 10.06
CA LEU A 157 22.46 4.70 8.79
C LEU A 157 21.22 4.26 7.99
N LEU A 158 20.30 3.54 8.63
CA LEU A 158 19.04 3.07 8.06
C LEU A 158 17.95 3.10 9.13
N THR A 159 16.83 3.79 8.87
CA THR A 159 15.72 3.88 9.83
C THR A 159 14.95 2.57 9.96
N ASN A 160 14.03 2.49 10.93
CA ASN A 160 13.15 1.32 11.08
C ASN A 160 12.20 1.15 9.89
N GLU A 161 11.87 2.25 9.19
CA GLU A 161 11.06 2.24 7.97
C GLU A 161 11.89 1.94 6.71
N GLY A 162 13.16 1.56 6.86
CA GLY A 162 14.05 1.26 5.74
C GLY A 162 14.58 2.51 5.02
N LYS A 163 14.45 3.71 5.61
CA LYS A 163 14.96 4.95 4.98
C LYS A 163 16.47 5.07 5.15
N PHE A 164 17.17 5.21 4.04
CA PHE A 164 18.62 5.35 3.98
C PHE A 164 19.05 6.77 4.31
N VAL A 165 19.97 6.91 5.27
CA VAL A 165 20.47 8.21 5.75
C VAL A 165 21.99 8.20 5.96
N ALA A 166 22.69 7.13 5.56
CA ALA A 166 24.08 6.90 5.90
C ALA A 166 25.06 7.86 5.20
N THR A 167 25.90 8.49 6.01
CA THR A 167 27.00 9.38 5.57
C THR A 167 28.39 8.76 5.78
N ALA A 168 28.45 7.60 6.44
CA ALA A 168 29.66 6.80 6.60
C ALA A 168 29.35 5.32 6.39
N LYS A 169 30.35 4.56 5.95
CA LYS A 169 30.25 3.10 5.85
C LYS A 169 30.03 2.49 7.23
N GLY A 170 29.15 1.50 7.34
CA GLY A 170 28.85 0.82 8.60
C GLY A 170 28.18 -0.53 8.39
N ASN A 171 27.98 -1.26 9.48
CA ASN A 171 27.17 -2.47 9.49
C ASN A 171 26.00 -2.25 10.44
N ILE A 172 24.85 -2.81 10.10
CA ILE A 172 23.67 -2.82 10.97
C ILE A 172 23.09 -4.22 11.06
N ASP A 173 22.54 -4.53 12.23
CA ASP A 173 21.50 -5.53 12.38
C ASP A 173 20.14 -4.86 12.16
N LEU A 174 19.37 -5.34 11.21
CA LEU A 174 17.98 -4.97 10.98
C LEU A 174 17.10 -6.17 11.34
N VAL A 175 16.19 -6.01 12.30
CA VAL A 175 15.42 -7.11 12.88
C VAL A 175 13.95 -6.99 12.48
N ALA A 176 13.41 -8.02 11.83
CA ALA A 176 11.97 -8.18 11.61
C ALA A 176 11.36 -8.89 12.81
N LYS A 177 10.28 -8.35 13.38
CA LYS A 177 9.61 -8.89 14.57
C LYS A 177 8.14 -9.14 14.32
N VAL A 178 7.68 -10.34 14.66
CA VAL A 178 6.26 -10.71 14.69
C VAL A 178 5.90 -11.08 16.12
N THR A 179 4.76 -10.62 16.63
CA THR A 179 4.28 -11.01 17.96
C THR A 179 2.97 -11.77 17.86
N LEU A 180 2.94 -13.00 18.40
CA LEU A 180 1.75 -13.85 18.47
C LEU A 180 1.67 -14.49 19.86
N ASN A 181 0.49 -14.49 20.48
CA ASN A 181 0.24 -15.07 21.81
C ASN A 181 1.22 -14.56 22.90
N ASN A 182 1.54 -13.26 22.92
CA ASN A 182 2.54 -12.62 23.80
C ASN A 182 3.98 -13.14 23.65
N LYS A 183 4.25 -13.91 22.60
CA LYS A 183 5.61 -14.33 22.22
C LYS A 183 6.04 -13.54 20.99
N THR A 184 7.28 -13.04 21.03
CA THR A 184 7.90 -12.34 19.90
C THR A 184 8.86 -13.28 19.18
N TYR A 185 8.72 -13.34 17.86
CA TYR A 185 9.57 -14.06 16.92
C TYR A 185 10.38 -13.02 16.17
N GLU A 186 11.66 -13.30 15.95
CA GLU A 186 12.59 -12.32 15.39
C GLU A 186 13.46 -12.98 14.31
N ARG A 187 13.66 -12.25 13.21
CA ARG A 187 14.69 -12.57 12.22
C ARG A 187 15.62 -11.39 12.04
N THR A 188 16.92 -11.64 12.17
CA THR A 188 17.96 -10.60 12.02
C THR A 188 18.63 -10.67 10.66
N PHE A 189 18.68 -9.53 9.98
CA PHE A 189 19.42 -9.30 8.75
C PHE A 189 20.68 -8.50 9.06
N ASN A 190 21.83 -9.01 8.66
CA ASN A 190 23.12 -8.36 8.88
C ASN A 190 23.46 -7.65 7.58
N LEU A 191 23.44 -6.31 7.59
CA LEU A 191 23.51 -5.49 6.39
C LEU A 191 24.77 -4.61 6.40
N GLU A 192 25.49 -4.59 5.28
CA GLU A 192 26.61 -3.67 5.05
C GLU A 192 26.09 -2.39 4.37
N ILE A 193 26.28 -1.24 5.02
CA ILE A 193 25.79 0.05 4.57
C ILE A 193 26.92 0.83 3.88
N TYR A 194 26.69 1.22 2.63
CA TYR A 194 27.59 2.05 1.83
C TYR A 194 27.05 3.49 1.78
N PRO A 195 27.86 4.49 2.16
CA PRO A 195 27.38 5.87 2.31
C PRO A 195 27.21 6.58 0.97
N ARG A 196 26.36 7.63 0.98
CA ARG A 196 26.25 8.61 -0.11
C ARG A 196 26.66 9.99 0.37
N ALA A 197 27.16 10.82 -0.54
CA ALA A 197 27.43 12.23 -0.25
C ALA A 197 26.09 12.95 -0.02
N VAL A 198 26.03 13.79 1.03
CA VAL A 198 24.77 14.46 1.41
C VAL A 198 24.80 15.93 1.02
N TYR A 199 23.72 16.35 0.35
CA TYR A 199 23.54 17.71 -0.13
C TYR A 199 22.24 18.30 0.42
N GLN A 200 22.35 19.51 0.97
CA GLN A 200 21.21 20.29 1.45
C GLN A 200 20.87 21.33 0.38
N ILE A 201 19.69 21.22 -0.23
CA ILE A 201 19.24 22.10 -1.30
C ILE A 201 18.38 23.20 -0.67
N ASN A 202 18.93 24.41 -0.60
CA ASN A 202 18.26 25.59 -0.05
C ASN A 202 18.03 26.69 -1.10
N THR A 203 18.64 26.56 -2.28
CA THR A 203 18.58 27.56 -3.35
C THR A 203 18.48 26.87 -4.72
N VAL A 204 18.06 27.63 -5.74
CA VAL A 204 18.07 27.16 -7.13
C VAL A 204 19.48 26.78 -7.58
N GLU A 205 20.49 27.53 -7.14
CA GLU A 205 21.89 27.25 -7.43
C GLU A 205 22.39 25.96 -6.74
N ASP A 206 21.84 25.58 -5.59
CA ASP A 206 22.12 24.27 -4.98
C ASP A 206 21.44 23.13 -5.75
N PHE A 207 20.22 23.36 -6.26
CA PHE A 207 19.51 22.35 -7.05
C PHE A 207 20.25 22.01 -8.34
N ALA A 208 20.85 23.01 -8.99
CA ALA A 208 21.65 22.79 -10.20
C ALA A 208 22.88 21.89 -9.97
N LYS A 209 23.40 21.80 -8.73
CA LYS A 209 24.55 20.97 -8.37
C LYS A 209 24.23 19.48 -8.31
N ILE A 210 22.96 19.07 -8.46
CA ILE A 210 22.63 17.64 -8.59
C ILE A 210 23.40 17.01 -9.75
N ASN A 211 23.63 17.78 -10.83
CA ASN A 211 24.44 17.34 -11.97
C ASN A 211 25.94 17.17 -11.67
N ASP A 212 26.44 17.69 -10.55
CA ASP A 212 27.83 17.50 -10.14
C ASP A 212 28.04 16.12 -9.47
N ASP A 213 26.97 15.49 -8.95
CA ASP A 213 27.02 14.21 -8.25
C ASP A 213 25.70 13.41 -8.36
N LEU A 214 25.48 12.74 -9.49
CA LEU A 214 24.20 12.06 -9.78
C LEU A 214 23.86 10.87 -8.86
N ASP A 215 24.76 10.44 -7.97
CA ASP A 215 24.58 9.36 -6.99
C ASP A 215 24.36 9.88 -5.54
N GLY A 216 24.32 11.20 -5.36
CA GLY A 216 24.17 11.83 -4.04
C GLY A 216 22.83 11.61 -3.34
N LEU A 217 22.79 11.94 -2.05
CA LEU A 217 21.59 12.03 -1.22
C LEU A 217 21.21 13.50 -0.98
N TYR A 218 20.08 13.90 -1.55
CA TYR A 218 19.62 15.27 -1.65
C TYR A 218 18.39 15.52 -0.78
N TYR A 219 18.44 16.60 -0.01
CA TYR A 219 17.31 17.07 0.80
C TYR A 219 16.91 18.48 0.37
N LEU A 220 15.70 18.63 -0.13
CA LEU A 220 15.08 19.94 -0.31
C LEU A 220 14.64 20.46 1.06
N ASN A 221 15.07 21.66 1.44
CA ASN A 221 14.75 22.27 2.74
C ASN A 221 13.96 23.57 2.64
N SER A 222 13.65 23.99 1.42
CA SER A 222 12.90 25.20 1.13
C SER A 222 12.23 25.08 -0.23
N ASP A 223 11.12 25.79 -0.39
CA ASP A 223 10.53 25.99 -1.71
C ASP A 223 11.48 26.79 -2.60
N LEU A 224 11.60 26.42 -3.88
CA LEU A 224 12.49 27.06 -4.85
C LEU A 224 11.69 27.65 -6.01
N ASP A 225 11.96 28.92 -6.33
CA ASP A 225 11.36 29.64 -7.46
C ASP A 225 12.39 29.85 -8.58
N PHE A 226 12.12 29.27 -9.74
CA PHE A 226 12.96 29.30 -10.92
C PHE A 226 12.63 30.44 -11.89
N THR A 227 11.82 31.42 -11.47
CA THR A 227 11.48 32.58 -12.32
C THR A 227 12.73 33.27 -12.85
N GLY A 228 12.84 33.35 -14.18
CA GLY A 228 13.99 33.97 -14.86
C GLY A 228 15.30 33.21 -14.74
N LYS A 229 15.26 31.96 -14.26
CA LYS A 229 16.40 31.04 -14.19
C LYS A 229 16.31 30.04 -15.35
N VAL A 230 17.46 29.70 -15.91
CA VAL A 230 17.58 28.60 -16.87
C VAL A 230 17.78 27.32 -16.07
N VAL A 231 16.99 26.29 -16.39
CA VAL A 231 17.10 24.98 -15.77
C VAL A 231 17.72 24.02 -16.77
N SER A 232 18.82 23.40 -16.38
CA SER A 232 19.38 22.26 -17.09
C SER A 232 18.66 20.99 -16.62
N MET A 233 18.48 20.06 -17.55
CA MET A 233 18.06 18.70 -17.21
C MET A 233 19.04 18.07 -16.23
N ILE A 234 18.54 17.17 -15.39
CA ILE A 234 19.34 16.39 -14.46
C ILE A 234 19.69 15.06 -15.09
N GLY A 235 20.99 14.78 -15.19
CA GLY A 235 21.54 13.60 -15.83
C GLY A 235 21.40 13.64 -17.36
N SER A 236 21.63 12.48 -17.96
CA SER A 236 21.44 12.20 -19.39
C SER A 236 21.27 10.69 -19.59
N ALA A 237 21.02 10.23 -20.82
CA ALA A 237 21.00 8.81 -21.15
C ALA A 237 22.31 8.08 -20.77
N ASP A 238 23.47 8.72 -20.92
CA ASP A 238 24.77 8.12 -20.60
C ASP A 238 25.14 8.25 -19.10
N GLN A 239 24.51 9.18 -18.39
CA GLN A 239 24.76 9.47 -16.97
C GLN A 239 23.40 9.63 -16.26
N PRO A 240 22.73 8.52 -15.94
CA PRO A 240 21.42 8.56 -15.27
C PRO A 240 21.54 9.10 -13.84
N PHE A 241 20.46 9.68 -13.33
CA PHE A 241 20.34 9.98 -11.91
C PHE A 241 20.14 8.67 -11.14
N THR A 242 21.09 8.33 -10.27
CA THR A 242 21.09 7.11 -9.43
C THR A 242 20.93 7.43 -7.94
N GLY A 243 20.95 8.72 -7.59
CA GLY A 243 20.87 9.27 -6.25
C GLY A 243 19.51 9.12 -5.57
N ILE A 244 19.37 9.77 -4.42
CA ILE A 244 18.09 9.90 -3.69
C ILE A 244 17.76 11.38 -3.58
N LEU A 245 16.65 11.82 -4.15
CA LEU A 245 16.11 13.16 -3.96
C LEU A 245 14.86 13.11 -3.08
N ARG A 246 14.97 13.73 -1.90
CA ARG A 246 13.85 13.91 -0.97
C ARG A 246 13.37 15.35 -1.01
N GLY A 247 12.22 15.57 -1.63
CA GLY A 247 11.57 16.86 -1.68
C GLY A 247 11.04 17.32 -0.31
N LYS A 248 10.82 16.41 0.64
CA LYS A 248 10.35 16.70 2.01
C LYS A 248 9.08 17.57 2.07
N GLY A 249 8.24 17.51 1.04
CA GLY A 249 7.02 18.31 0.93
C GLY A 249 7.23 19.76 0.48
N HIS A 250 8.46 20.14 0.12
CA HIS A 250 8.76 21.42 -0.53
C HIS A 250 8.47 21.37 -2.02
N LYS A 251 8.32 22.55 -2.62
CA LYS A 251 8.00 22.69 -4.04
C LYS A 251 9.07 23.41 -4.85
N LEU A 252 9.18 23.03 -6.12
CA LEU A 252 9.78 23.83 -7.17
C LEU A 252 8.67 24.60 -7.88
N SER A 253 8.91 25.85 -8.27
CA SER A 253 7.92 26.66 -8.97
C SER A 253 8.53 27.37 -10.18
N ASN A 254 7.72 27.57 -11.22
CA ASN A 254 8.10 28.33 -12.41
C ASN A 254 9.33 27.78 -13.15
N VAL A 255 9.49 26.45 -13.12
CA VAL A 255 10.56 25.77 -13.86
C VAL A 255 10.20 25.78 -15.34
N ASN A 256 11.12 26.25 -16.17
CA ASN A 256 10.97 26.28 -17.62
C ASN A 256 12.08 25.45 -18.29
N LEU A 257 11.68 24.34 -18.90
CA LEU A 257 12.52 23.44 -19.66
C LEU A 257 12.38 23.75 -21.15
N VAL A 258 13.52 23.84 -21.84
CA VAL A 258 13.57 23.98 -23.30
C VAL A 258 14.17 22.70 -23.87
N VAL A 259 13.43 22.06 -24.77
CA VAL A 259 13.81 20.78 -25.37
C VAL A 259 14.24 21.03 -26.82
N GLU A 260 15.48 20.66 -27.13
CA GLU A 260 16.07 20.76 -28.47
C GLU A 260 16.71 19.42 -28.86
N ASN A 261 16.25 18.84 -29.97
CA ASN A 261 16.72 17.59 -30.59
C ASN A 261 16.39 16.31 -29.84
N ASP A 262 16.77 16.15 -28.57
CA ASP A 262 16.52 14.92 -27.79
C ASP A 262 15.40 15.10 -26.79
N VAL A 263 14.70 14.01 -26.49
CA VAL A 263 13.45 14.03 -25.74
C VAL A 263 13.68 13.50 -24.32
N GLU A 264 13.67 14.39 -23.32
CA GLU A 264 14.00 14.11 -21.91
C GLU A 264 13.20 15.01 -20.95
N GLY A 265 12.94 14.55 -19.71
CA GLY A 265 12.26 15.33 -18.68
C GLY A 265 13.17 16.20 -17.82
N LEU A 266 12.66 16.77 -16.71
CA LEU A 266 13.51 17.47 -15.74
C LEU A 266 14.67 16.56 -15.27
N PHE A 267 14.38 15.28 -15.09
CA PHE A 267 15.37 14.21 -15.02
C PHE A 267 15.36 13.46 -16.35
N SER A 268 16.52 13.31 -16.98
CA SER A 268 16.63 12.63 -18.26
C SER A 268 16.34 11.14 -18.10
N VAL A 269 17.10 10.46 -17.25
CA VAL A 269 16.91 9.07 -16.86
C VAL A 269 16.97 8.96 -15.34
N ASN A 270 15.98 8.31 -14.73
CA ASN A 270 15.96 8.01 -13.30
C ASN A 270 16.21 6.52 -13.07
N GLU A 271 17.30 6.18 -12.41
CA GLU A 271 17.62 4.86 -11.82
C GLU A 271 17.67 4.92 -10.28
N GLY A 272 17.49 6.11 -9.70
CA GLY A 272 17.52 6.37 -8.28
C GLY A 272 16.12 6.45 -7.65
N LEU A 273 16.00 7.26 -6.60
CA LEU A 273 14.74 7.55 -5.89
C LEU A 273 14.43 9.04 -5.96
N ILE A 274 13.24 9.39 -6.42
CA ILE A 274 12.68 10.74 -6.34
C ILE A 274 11.41 10.66 -5.50
N GLU A 275 11.39 11.28 -4.32
CA GLU A 275 10.24 11.24 -3.43
C GLU A 275 9.80 12.60 -2.88
N LYS A 276 8.49 12.75 -2.64
CA LYS A 276 7.90 13.89 -1.92
C LYS A 276 8.24 15.25 -2.53
N LEU A 277 8.31 15.31 -3.86
CA LEU A 277 8.63 16.51 -4.62
C LEU A 277 7.39 17.04 -5.32
N ALA A 278 7.08 18.32 -5.10
CA ALA A 278 6.07 19.02 -5.89
C ALA A 278 6.73 20.00 -6.87
N ILE A 279 6.23 20.08 -8.09
CA ILE A 279 6.69 21.02 -9.10
C ILE A 279 5.46 21.70 -9.70
N LEU A 280 5.34 23.01 -9.51
CA LEU A 280 4.17 23.80 -9.91
C LEU A 280 4.53 24.82 -10.98
N ASN A 281 3.56 25.10 -11.87
CA ASN A 281 3.77 25.97 -13.02
C ASN A 281 5.01 25.54 -13.85
N PHE A 282 5.17 24.24 -14.05
CA PHE A 282 6.20 23.65 -14.89
C PHE A 282 5.87 23.94 -16.36
N THR A 283 6.86 24.35 -17.14
CA THR A 283 6.66 24.54 -18.58
C THR A 283 7.74 23.80 -19.35
N VAL A 284 7.33 23.02 -20.34
CA VAL A 284 8.21 22.42 -21.34
C VAL A 284 7.84 23.01 -22.69
N ASN A 285 8.80 23.63 -23.36
CA ASN A 285 8.62 24.10 -24.73
C ASN A 285 9.75 23.53 -25.61
N GLY A 286 9.43 23.11 -26.83
CA GLY A 286 10.48 22.61 -27.70
C GLY A 286 10.02 22.21 -29.09
N THR A 287 11.00 21.79 -29.88
CA THR A 287 10.80 21.14 -31.17
C THR A 287 11.50 19.79 -31.12
N ILE A 288 10.78 18.74 -31.50
CA ILE A 288 11.33 17.38 -31.57
C ILE A 288 11.55 17.03 -33.04
N SER A 289 12.74 16.51 -33.33
CA SER A 289 13.17 16.06 -34.65
C SER A 289 13.80 14.66 -34.63
N THR A 290 13.84 13.98 -33.48
CA THR A 290 14.42 12.64 -33.34
C THR A 290 13.55 11.73 -32.46
N GLN A 291 14.03 10.52 -32.18
CA GLN A 291 13.36 9.54 -31.32
C GLN A 291 13.67 9.81 -29.84
N GLY A 292 12.72 9.56 -28.94
CA GLY A 292 12.98 9.62 -27.50
C GLY A 292 11.75 9.60 -26.59
N PHE A 293 11.96 9.94 -25.31
CA PHE A 293 10.95 9.83 -24.25
C PHE A 293 10.80 11.14 -23.46
N LEU A 294 9.68 11.86 -23.65
CA LEU A 294 9.41 13.10 -22.90
C LEU A 294 8.53 12.81 -21.70
N GLY A 295 9.04 13.06 -20.50
CA GLY A 295 8.18 13.27 -19.34
C GLY A 295 8.28 14.70 -18.87
N GLY A 296 7.26 15.21 -18.18
CA GLY A 296 7.45 16.45 -17.44
C GLY A 296 8.52 16.28 -16.34
N LEU A 297 8.39 15.24 -15.52
CA LEU A 297 9.32 14.93 -14.43
C LEU A 297 10.51 14.10 -14.93
N VAL A 298 10.27 12.95 -15.56
CA VAL A 298 11.33 12.02 -15.98
C VAL A 298 11.16 11.59 -17.44
N GLY A 299 12.22 11.63 -18.25
CA GLY A 299 12.19 11.07 -19.60
C GLY A 299 11.99 9.55 -19.59
N LEU A 300 13.00 8.82 -19.08
CA LEU A 300 12.98 7.37 -18.88
C LEU A 300 13.08 7.00 -17.39
N ASN A 301 12.09 6.29 -16.86
CA ASN A 301 12.14 5.76 -15.52
C ASN A 301 12.53 4.28 -15.50
N LYS A 302 13.56 4.00 -14.70
CA LYS A 302 14.10 2.69 -14.30
C LYS A 302 14.11 2.53 -12.76
N GLY A 303 14.05 3.64 -12.04
CA GLY A 303 14.09 3.74 -10.58
C GLY A 303 12.72 3.92 -9.93
N LEU A 304 12.72 4.56 -8.75
CA LEU A 304 11.55 4.78 -7.92
C LEU A 304 11.11 6.24 -7.95
N ILE A 305 9.81 6.46 -8.14
CA ILE A 305 9.16 7.77 -7.98
C ILE A 305 7.98 7.61 -7.01
N ASP A 306 7.98 8.32 -5.90
CA ASP A 306 6.94 8.20 -4.88
C ASP A 306 6.44 9.55 -4.36
N GLN A 307 5.13 9.70 -4.17
CA GLN A 307 4.53 10.90 -3.56
C GLN A 307 4.95 12.21 -4.26
N CYS A 308 5.07 12.18 -5.58
CA CYS A 308 5.47 13.36 -6.36
C CYS A 308 4.27 13.99 -7.06
N HIS A 309 4.30 15.31 -7.22
CA HIS A 309 3.24 16.07 -7.90
C HIS A 309 3.84 17.01 -8.94
N LEU A 310 3.30 16.98 -10.15
CA LEU A 310 3.67 17.87 -11.24
C LEU A 310 2.44 18.56 -11.85
N ASP A 311 2.42 19.89 -11.84
CA ASP A 311 1.43 20.73 -12.52
C ASP A 311 2.11 21.70 -13.49
N GLY A 312 1.51 21.89 -14.66
CA GLY A 312 2.11 22.69 -15.71
C GLY A 312 1.65 22.36 -17.12
N LYS A 313 2.51 22.65 -18.10
CA LYS A 313 2.23 22.44 -19.52
C LYS A 313 3.44 21.98 -20.32
N ILE A 314 3.19 21.06 -21.25
CA ILE A 314 4.08 20.67 -22.34
C ILE A 314 3.53 21.26 -23.65
N THR A 315 4.35 22.00 -24.40
CA THR A 315 4.03 22.50 -25.74
C THR A 315 5.14 22.12 -26.71
N LEU A 316 4.84 21.28 -27.70
CA LEU A 316 5.85 20.78 -28.64
C LEU A 316 5.42 20.98 -30.09
N ASN A 317 6.43 21.20 -30.95
CA ASN A 317 6.29 21.08 -32.39
C ASN A 317 7.05 19.85 -32.86
N ILE A 318 6.41 18.98 -33.65
CA ILE A 318 7.02 17.76 -34.20
C ILE A 318 7.01 17.91 -35.70
N ASN A 319 8.18 18.16 -36.29
CA ASN A 319 8.31 18.62 -37.67
C ASN A 319 8.99 17.61 -38.61
N GLU A 320 9.51 16.50 -38.08
CA GLU A 320 10.22 15.46 -38.82
C GLU A 320 9.70 14.07 -38.39
N GLU A 321 9.94 13.04 -39.21
CA GLU A 321 9.61 11.65 -38.87
C GLU A 321 10.23 11.27 -37.51
N SER A 322 9.38 10.99 -36.53
CA SER A 322 9.82 10.77 -35.14
C SER A 322 9.08 9.59 -34.49
N ASN A 323 9.78 8.83 -33.65
CA ASN A 323 9.19 7.83 -32.77
C ASN A 323 9.34 8.31 -31.32
N VAL A 324 8.27 8.86 -30.75
CA VAL A 324 8.35 9.57 -29.48
C VAL A 324 7.27 9.11 -28.53
N SER A 325 7.64 8.87 -27.28
CA SER A 325 6.67 8.68 -26.20
C SER A 325 6.64 9.92 -25.31
N ILE A 326 5.47 10.50 -25.08
CA ILE A 326 5.25 11.74 -24.36
C ILE A 326 4.29 11.45 -23.21
N GLY A 327 4.79 11.53 -21.98
CA GLY A 327 3.99 11.53 -20.77
C GLY A 327 3.94 12.92 -20.16
N GLY A 328 2.79 13.32 -19.61
CA GLY A 328 2.74 14.51 -18.78
C GLY A 328 3.66 14.38 -17.56
N PHE A 329 3.74 13.18 -16.96
CA PHE A 329 4.61 12.87 -15.84
C PHE A 329 5.92 12.21 -16.27
N VAL A 330 5.84 11.07 -16.95
CA VAL A 330 6.99 10.24 -17.34
C VAL A 330 6.92 9.82 -18.81
N GLY A 331 7.99 9.98 -19.58
CA GLY A 331 7.98 9.62 -21.00
C GLY A 331 7.85 8.12 -21.24
N LYS A 332 8.74 7.34 -20.64
CA LYS A 332 8.73 5.87 -20.67
C LYS A 332 8.99 5.30 -19.28
N VAL A 333 8.26 4.24 -18.92
CA VAL A 333 8.63 3.34 -17.81
C VAL A 333 9.11 2.03 -18.42
N GLU A 334 10.37 1.68 -18.16
CA GLU A 334 10.97 0.43 -18.62
C GLU A 334 11.09 -0.60 -17.49
N GLU A 335 11.62 -0.14 -16.36
CA GLU A 335 11.74 -0.89 -15.11
C GLU A 335 11.47 0.09 -13.94
N GLY A 336 11.28 -0.41 -12.73
CA GLY A 336 11.04 0.44 -11.57
C GLY A 336 9.55 0.74 -11.29
N LYS A 337 9.31 1.71 -10.40
CA LYS A 337 8.00 1.90 -9.76
C LYS A 337 7.63 3.37 -9.64
N ILE A 338 6.39 3.69 -10.00
CA ILE A 338 5.76 4.98 -9.72
C ILE A 338 4.61 4.73 -8.74
N SER A 339 4.61 5.40 -7.60
CA SER A 339 3.58 5.27 -6.58
C SER A 339 3.08 6.61 -6.05
N ASN A 340 1.80 6.65 -5.65
CA ASN A 340 1.21 7.77 -4.91
C ASN A 340 1.44 9.15 -5.55
N SER A 341 1.55 9.20 -6.89
CA SER A 341 2.02 10.39 -7.59
C SER A 341 0.92 10.98 -8.45
N VAL A 342 0.95 12.31 -8.61
CA VAL A 342 -0.09 13.07 -9.30
C VAL A 342 0.52 13.90 -10.44
N SER A 343 -0.12 13.85 -11.60
CA SER A 343 0.19 14.73 -12.72
C SER A 343 -1.07 15.50 -13.10
N SER A 344 -0.92 16.82 -13.20
CA SER A 344 -1.95 17.73 -13.69
C SER A 344 -1.50 18.43 -14.98
N MET A 345 -0.54 17.83 -15.68
CA MET A 345 0.10 18.42 -16.85
C MET A 345 -0.84 18.52 -18.05
N VAL A 346 -0.84 19.68 -18.69
CA VAL A 346 -1.50 19.87 -20.00
C VAL A 346 -0.52 19.60 -21.13
N ILE A 347 -0.91 18.83 -22.14
CA ILE A 347 -0.07 18.49 -23.29
C ILE A 347 -0.66 19.12 -24.56
N GLU A 348 0.11 19.95 -25.25
CA GLU A 348 -0.23 20.51 -26.55
C GLU A 348 0.84 20.13 -27.58
N LEU A 349 0.44 19.35 -28.60
CA LEU A 349 1.31 18.94 -29.70
C LEU A 349 0.84 19.59 -30.99
N ASN A 350 1.76 20.19 -31.73
CA ASN A 350 1.54 20.62 -33.11
C ASN A 350 2.37 19.73 -34.02
N LEU A 351 1.70 18.90 -34.80
CA LEU A 351 2.35 18.00 -35.74
C LEU A 351 2.49 18.73 -37.09
N ALA A 352 3.66 18.63 -37.70
CA ALA A 352 3.93 19.11 -39.06
C ALA A 352 4.87 18.13 -39.78
N GLY A 353 5.07 16.94 -39.22
CA GLY A 353 5.96 15.89 -39.74
C GLY A 353 5.40 15.21 -41.00
N GLU A 354 6.29 14.52 -41.70
CA GLU A 354 5.98 13.68 -42.87
C GLU A 354 5.42 12.31 -42.43
N GLU A 355 4.93 11.50 -43.39
CA GLU A 355 4.42 10.14 -43.16
C GLU A 355 5.40 9.30 -42.32
N GLY A 356 4.90 8.58 -41.32
CA GLY A 356 5.71 7.62 -40.53
C GLY A 356 6.06 8.04 -39.10
N THR A 357 5.57 9.18 -38.61
CA THR A 357 5.69 9.55 -37.19
C THR A 357 4.83 8.63 -36.32
N ASN A 358 5.42 7.98 -35.31
CA ASN A 358 4.71 7.19 -34.30
C ASN A 358 4.79 7.87 -32.94
N LEU A 359 3.64 8.25 -32.38
CA LEU A 359 3.56 8.94 -31.09
C LEU A 359 2.76 8.15 -30.06
N ASN A 360 3.34 7.97 -28.88
CA ASN A 360 2.65 7.44 -27.71
C ASN A 360 2.44 8.59 -26.71
N VAL A 361 1.22 9.06 -26.51
CA VAL A 361 0.92 10.26 -25.69
C VAL A 361 0.04 9.89 -24.51
N GLY A 362 0.57 10.01 -23.30
CA GLY A 362 -0.19 9.83 -22.06
C GLY A 362 -0.21 11.09 -21.21
N GLY A 363 -1.34 11.41 -20.58
CA GLY A 363 -1.39 12.49 -19.59
C GLY A 363 -0.51 12.21 -18.37
N PHE A 364 -0.34 10.93 -18.01
CA PHE A 364 0.58 10.48 -16.96
C PHE A 364 1.86 9.89 -17.57
N VAL A 365 1.79 8.76 -18.28
CA VAL A 365 2.95 8.09 -18.89
C VAL A 365 2.81 7.93 -20.40
N GLY A 366 3.85 8.24 -21.18
CA GLY A 366 3.83 8.03 -22.63
C GLY A 366 3.79 6.55 -23.01
N LEU A 367 4.79 5.77 -22.57
CA LEU A 367 4.95 4.34 -22.88
C LEU A 367 5.32 3.53 -21.64
N VAL A 368 4.78 2.32 -21.52
CA VAL A 368 5.17 1.34 -20.49
C VAL A 368 5.62 0.06 -21.16
N THR A 369 6.89 -0.30 -20.97
CA THR A 369 7.44 -1.61 -21.35
C THR A 369 7.71 -2.48 -20.14
N GLY A 370 7.45 -2.03 -18.91
CA GLY A 370 7.65 -2.85 -17.71
C GLY A 370 7.49 -2.02 -16.43
N GLY A 371 7.67 -2.65 -15.27
CA GLY A 371 7.59 -1.99 -13.96
C GLY A 371 6.17 -1.89 -13.38
N THR A 372 6.02 -1.05 -12.34
CA THR A 372 4.77 -0.92 -11.57
C THR A 372 4.31 0.52 -11.47
N ILE A 373 3.04 0.79 -11.75
CA ILE A 373 2.41 2.08 -11.51
C ILE A 373 1.23 1.86 -10.57
N GLN A 374 1.32 2.40 -9.37
CA GLN A 374 0.31 2.18 -8.34
C GLN A 374 -0.18 3.48 -7.69
N GLN A 375 -1.45 3.51 -7.30
CA GLN A 375 -2.06 4.61 -6.53
C GLN A 375 -1.77 5.99 -7.12
N SER A 376 -1.65 6.08 -8.44
CA SER A 376 -1.21 7.28 -9.14
C SER A 376 -2.31 7.88 -9.98
N ILE A 377 -2.27 9.20 -10.13
CA ILE A 377 -3.40 10.01 -10.58
C ILE A 377 -2.99 10.91 -11.71
N TYR A 378 -3.77 10.90 -12.77
CA TYR A 378 -3.82 12.04 -13.69
C TYR A 378 -5.08 12.85 -13.47
N GLU A 379 -4.94 14.16 -13.27
CA GLU A 379 -6.06 15.07 -13.17
C GLU A 379 -5.92 16.23 -14.17
N ASP A 380 -7.04 16.79 -14.61
CA ASP A 380 -7.01 17.94 -15.52
C ASP A 380 -6.74 19.24 -14.77
N SER A 381 -5.73 20.02 -15.19
CA SER A 381 -5.43 21.31 -14.56
C SER A 381 -6.49 22.38 -14.86
N ALA A 382 -7.25 22.73 -13.83
CA ALA A 382 -8.25 23.79 -13.88
C ALA A 382 -7.64 25.18 -14.17
N ASN A 383 -6.36 25.39 -13.83
CA ASN A 383 -5.67 26.66 -14.05
C ASN A 383 -5.50 26.97 -15.54
N TYR A 384 -5.18 25.95 -16.35
CA TYR A 384 -4.95 26.13 -17.78
C TYR A 384 -6.24 26.20 -18.62
N ARG A 385 -7.38 25.72 -18.09
CA ARG A 385 -8.71 25.89 -18.70
C ARG A 385 -9.17 27.35 -18.83
N ARG A 386 -8.61 28.29 -18.06
CA ARG A 386 -8.96 29.72 -18.16
C ARG A 386 -8.37 30.41 -19.39
N ASN A 387 -7.28 29.87 -19.94
CA ASN A 387 -6.55 30.46 -21.06
C ASN A 387 -6.54 29.60 -22.33
N ALA A 388 -6.84 28.29 -22.24
CA ALA A 388 -7.03 27.40 -23.39
C ALA A 388 -8.45 26.84 -23.39
N THR A 389 -8.95 26.43 -24.55
CA THR A 389 -10.29 25.83 -24.74
C THR A 389 -10.43 24.47 -24.04
N GLY A 390 -10.39 24.42 -22.71
CA GLY A 390 -10.90 23.35 -21.85
C GLY A 390 -10.34 21.92 -21.98
N ARG A 391 -9.07 21.69 -22.36
CA ARG A 391 -8.54 20.34 -22.65
C ARG A 391 -7.20 20.06 -21.98
N SER A 392 -7.04 18.81 -21.55
CA SER A 392 -5.85 18.29 -20.89
C SER A 392 -4.80 17.80 -21.88
N ILE A 393 -5.23 17.16 -22.97
CA ILE A 393 -4.35 16.77 -24.08
C ILE A 393 -4.95 17.30 -25.39
N LEU A 394 -4.14 17.97 -26.19
CA LEU A 394 -4.50 18.53 -27.48
C LEU A 394 -3.44 18.22 -28.52
N ILE A 395 -3.81 17.45 -29.55
CA ILE A 395 -2.96 17.17 -30.71
C ILE A 395 -3.54 17.88 -31.92
N LYS A 396 -2.72 18.65 -32.65
CA LYS A 396 -3.13 19.38 -33.86
C LYS A 396 -2.37 18.85 -35.08
N ASN A 397 -3.03 18.88 -36.23
CA ASN A 397 -2.49 18.50 -37.55
C ASN A 397 -2.00 17.05 -37.61
N ALA A 398 -2.79 16.11 -37.09
CA ALA A 398 -2.45 14.69 -37.03
C ALA A 398 -2.61 13.95 -38.37
N ASN A 399 -2.14 14.52 -39.48
CA ASN A 399 -2.23 13.91 -40.81
C ASN A 399 -1.26 12.72 -40.93
N ASP A 400 -1.76 11.58 -41.44
CA ASP A 400 -1.01 10.35 -41.79
C ASP A 400 0.02 9.82 -40.76
N ASN A 401 -0.14 10.17 -39.47
CA ASN A 401 0.71 9.78 -38.35
C ASN A 401 0.04 8.69 -37.49
N ALA A 402 0.81 7.73 -36.97
CA ALA A 402 0.30 6.74 -36.02
C ALA A 402 0.35 7.34 -34.60
N ILE A 403 -0.80 7.44 -33.93
CA ILE A 403 -0.88 8.12 -32.63
C ILE A 403 -1.65 7.26 -31.63
N ALA A 404 -0.96 6.72 -30.64
CA ALA A 404 -1.57 6.12 -29.46
C ALA A 404 -1.68 7.17 -28.35
N ALA A 405 -2.86 7.76 -28.14
CA ALA A 405 -3.06 8.82 -27.14
C ALA A 405 -4.13 8.47 -26.10
N ALA A 406 -3.80 8.63 -24.81
CA ALA A 406 -4.72 8.41 -23.69
C ALA A 406 -4.48 9.38 -22.54
N MET A 407 -5.46 9.49 -21.63
CA MET A 407 -5.34 10.39 -20.48
C MET A 407 -4.38 9.89 -19.40
N PHE A 408 -4.16 8.57 -19.29
CA PHE A 408 -3.23 8.01 -18.30
C PHE A 408 -1.96 7.50 -18.98
N VAL A 409 -2.03 6.37 -19.69
CA VAL A 409 -0.89 5.73 -20.36
C VAL A 409 -1.09 5.70 -21.87
N GLY A 410 -0.16 6.26 -22.65
CA GLY A 410 -0.26 6.32 -24.11
C GLY A 410 -0.19 4.94 -24.80
N ARG A 411 0.80 4.11 -24.43
CA ARG A 411 0.97 2.73 -24.95
C ARG A 411 1.57 1.78 -23.90
N ILE A 412 1.24 0.49 -24.01
CA ILE A 412 1.82 -0.60 -23.22
C ILE A 412 2.35 -1.69 -24.18
N GLU A 413 3.57 -2.18 -23.98
CA GLU A 413 4.25 -3.09 -24.92
C GLU A 413 4.69 -4.45 -24.32
N GLU A 414 4.62 -4.67 -23.00
CA GLU A 414 5.08 -5.93 -22.37
C GLU A 414 4.13 -6.52 -21.31
N ASN A 415 4.35 -7.79 -20.96
CA ASN A 415 3.42 -8.68 -20.26
C ASN A 415 3.44 -8.53 -18.73
N ASP A 416 4.46 -7.92 -18.16
CA ASP A 416 4.68 -7.90 -16.70
C ASP A 416 4.45 -6.51 -16.07
N ALA A 417 3.86 -5.57 -16.82
CA ALA A 417 3.50 -4.26 -16.27
C ALA A 417 2.34 -4.39 -15.26
N ILE A 418 2.54 -3.87 -14.05
CA ILE A 418 1.55 -3.92 -12.96
C ILE A 418 0.91 -2.55 -12.76
N PHE A 419 -0.42 -2.52 -12.78
CA PHE A 419 -1.21 -1.32 -12.48
C PHE A 419 -2.17 -1.60 -11.33
N ASP A 420 -2.07 -0.81 -10.27
CA ASP A 420 -2.93 -0.96 -9.09
C ASP A 420 -3.43 0.39 -8.56
N GLY A 421 -4.72 0.51 -8.23
CA GLY A 421 -5.30 1.71 -7.62
C GLY A 421 -5.09 3.03 -8.37
N SER A 422 -4.80 3.01 -9.68
CA SER A 422 -4.45 4.20 -10.47
C SER A 422 -5.60 4.70 -11.36
N PHE A 423 -5.72 6.01 -11.55
CA PHE A 423 -6.87 6.61 -12.24
C PHE A 423 -6.55 7.92 -12.99
N ALA A 424 -7.43 8.27 -13.93
CA ALA A 424 -7.32 9.50 -14.72
C ALA A 424 -8.66 10.22 -14.88
N VAL A 425 -8.65 11.56 -14.78
CA VAL A 425 -9.81 12.45 -14.96
C VAL A 425 -9.42 13.65 -15.82
N GLY A 426 -10.20 13.95 -16.86
CA GLY A 426 -9.84 14.99 -17.84
C GLY A 426 -10.45 14.82 -19.23
N ALA A 427 -9.86 15.52 -20.21
CA ALA A 427 -10.33 15.54 -21.59
C ALA A 427 -9.15 15.47 -22.60
N LEU A 428 -9.28 14.56 -23.56
CA LEU A 428 -8.37 14.38 -24.70
C LEU A 428 -9.07 14.87 -25.99
N GLU A 429 -8.34 15.63 -26.82
CA GLU A 429 -8.77 15.94 -28.18
C GLU A 429 -7.64 15.84 -29.20
N VAL A 430 -7.94 15.22 -30.33
CA VAL A 430 -7.09 15.13 -31.51
C VAL A 430 -7.80 15.85 -32.66
N ARG A 431 -7.12 16.80 -33.31
CA ARG A 431 -7.64 17.58 -34.45
C ARG A 431 -6.83 17.31 -35.71
N ASP A 432 -7.56 16.98 -36.76
CA ASP A 432 -7.07 16.97 -38.14
C ASP A 432 -7.53 18.24 -38.86
N PHE A 433 -6.64 18.87 -39.62
CA PHE A 433 -6.92 20.09 -40.39
C PHE A 433 -6.89 19.87 -41.90
N ASP A 434 -6.43 18.71 -42.38
CA ASP A 434 -6.34 18.45 -43.82
C ASP A 434 -7.63 17.81 -44.33
N GLN A 435 -8.37 18.61 -45.11
CA GLN A 435 -9.54 18.13 -45.84
C GLN A 435 -9.09 17.19 -46.97
N GLU A 436 -9.23 15.88 -46.78
CA GLU A 436 -9.67 14.90 -47.80
C GLU A 436 -9.76 13.48 -47.23
N GLY A 437 -10.71 13.23 -46.33
CA GLY A 437 -11.37 11.92 -46.23
C GLY A 437 -10.53 10.67 -45.94
N THR A 438 -9.32 10.78 -45.38
CA THR A 438 -8.63 9.64 -44.77
C THR A 438 -8.96 9.61 -43.27
N ASN A 439 -9.54 8.49 -42.85
CA ASN A 439 -10.00 8.27 -41.48
C ASN A 439 -8.74 8.09 -40.59
N PRO A 440 -8.55 8.83 -39.47
CA PRO A 440 -7.42 8.60 -38.58
C PRO A 440 -7.43 7.13 -38.15
N GLN A 441 -6.42 6.38 -38.57
CA GLN A 441 -6.25 4.98 -38.18
C GLN A 441 -5.72 5.02 -36.74
N TYR A 442 -6.57 4.59 -35.80
CA TYR A 442 -6.28 4.37 -34.38
C TYR A 442 -6.21 5.62 -33.49
N VAL A 443 -7.37 6.21 -33.21
CA VAL A 443 -7.61 6.91 -31.93
C VAL A 443 -8.29 5.90 -31.01
N ASP A 444 -7.52 5.14 -30.23
CA ASP A 444 -8.08 4.28 -29.18
C ASP A 444 -8.55 5.15 -28.01
N ASN A 445 -9.75 5.69 -28.17
CA ASN A 445 -10.48 6.38 -27.13
C ASN A 445 -11.01 5.36 -26.13
N PHE A 446 -10.26 5.03 -25.10
CA PHE A 446 -10.86 4.74 -23.80
C PHE A 446 -9.94 5.25 -22.70
N ALA A 447 -10.48 6.17 -21.90
CA ALA A 447 -9.91 6.45 -20.60
C ALA A 447 -10.01 5.15 -19.77
N GLY A 448 -9.03 4.93 -18.91
CA GLY A 448 -8.74 3.60 -18.36
C GLY A 448 -7.62 2.97 -19.17
N VAL A 449 -6.77 2.19 -18.49
CA VAL A 449 -5.61 1.50 -19.06
C VAL A 449 -6.00 0.84 -20.39
N SER A 450 -5.61 1.43 -21.53
CA SER A 450 -5.83 0.83 -22.85
C SER A 450 -4.56 0.10 -23.23
N PRO A 451 -4.55 -1.25 -23.25
CA PRO A 451 -3.60 -1.98 -24.06
C PRO A 451 -4.02 -1.78 -25.52
N SER A 452 -3.22 -1.05 -26.30
CA SER A 452 -3.32 -1.11 -27.75
C SER A 452 -3.02 -2.56 -28.18
N PHE A 453 -4.03 -3.28 -28.69
CA PHE A 453 -3.91 -4.68 -29.08
C PHE A 453 -3.19 -4.82 -30.43
N ASP A 454 -1.94 -5.30 -30.39
CA ASP A 454 -1.42 -6.21 -31.41
C ASP A 454 -1.18 -7.56 -30.73
N LEU A 455 -1.98 -8.57 -31.09
CA LEU A 455 -1.97 -9.90 -30.49
C LEU A 455 -0.63 -10.62 -30.76
N TYR A 456 0.27 -10.60 -29.78
CA TYR A 456 1.24 -11.68 -29.56
C TYR A 456 1.34 -11.98 -28.05
N GLU A 457 0.64 -13.05 -27.64
CA GLU A 457 0.77 -13.82 -26.38
C GLU A 457 1.22 -13.09 -25.10
N SER A 458 0.26 -12.58 -24.31
CA SER A 458 0.58 -11.89 -23.05
C SER A 458 -0.57 -11.82 -22.02
N CYS A 459 -0.27 -12.07 -20.74
CA CYS A 459 -1.20 -12.04 -19.59
C CYS A 459 -0.90 -10.84 -18.68
N PHE A 460 -1.91 -10.03 -18.34
CA PHE A 460 -1.79 -8.87 -17.45
C PHE A 460 -2.61 -9.06 -16.17
N VAL A 461 -2.17 -8.50 -15.04
CA VAL A 461 -2.91 -8.51 -13.76
C VAL A 461 -3.38 -7.08 -13.44
N LEU A 462 -4.71 -6.86 -13.47
CA LEU A 462 -5.38 -5.59 -13.15
C LEU A 462 -6.24 -5.83 -11.91
N ASP A 463 -5.83 -5.33 -10.74
CA ASP A 463 -6.58 -5.56 -9.50
C ASP A 463 -7.64 -4.48 -9.23
N THR A 464 -7.37 -3.20 -9.51
CA THR A 464 -8.38 -2.12 -9.42
C THR A 464 -8.05 -0.90 -10.29
N ALA A 465 -8.86 -0.60 -11.32
CA ALA A 465 -8.79 0.66 -12.07
C ALA A 465 -10.20 1.24 -12.27
N LEU A 466 -10.43 2.50 -11.89
CA LEU A 466 -11.74 3.15 -11.95
C LEU A 466 -11.72 4.38 -12.86
N LEU A 467 -12.75 4.49 -13.70
CA LEU A 467 -12.78 5.35 -14.89
C LEU A 467 -13.84 6.47 -14.79
N ILE A 468 -13.45 7.73 -14.96
CA ILE A 468 -14.38 8.86 -15.19
C ILE A 468 -13.84 9.82 -16.26
N GLY A 469 -14.46 9.83 -17.46
CA GLY A 469 -14.13 10.79 -18.52
C GLY A 469 -15.34 11.14 -19.40
N ARG A 470 -15.31 12.33 -20.04
CA ARG A 470 -16.30 12.77 -21.05
C ARG A 470 -15.62 12.89 -22.40
N VAL A 471 -16.05 12.09 -23.38
CA VAL A 471 -15.56 12.12 -24.76
C VAL A 471 -16.41 13.09 -25.59
N VAL A 472 -15.78 14.02 -26.32
CA VAL A 472 -16.45 14.93 -27.25
C VAL A 472 -15.85 14.73 -28.64
N TYR A 473 -16.57 14.02 -29.51
CA TYR A 473 -16.28 13.99 -30.94
C TYR A 473 -16.97 15.17 -31.63
N SER A 474 -16.26 15.91 -32.47
CA SER A 474 -16.92 16.70 -33.52
C SER A 474 -17.25 15.77 -34.68
N ASN A 475 -18.53 15.39 -34.78
CA ASN A 475 -19.17 14.50 -35.77
C ASN A 475 -19.17 13.00 -35.47
N CYS A 476 -19.85 12.59 -34.39
CA CYS A 476 -20.72 11.39 -34.42
C CYS A 476 -21.59 11.34 -33.16
N SER A 477 -22.89 11.09 -33.36
CA SER A 477 -23.87 10.91 -32.29
C SER A 477 -23.79 9.50 -31.74
N GLN A 478 -23.42 9.31 -30.46
CA GLN A 478 -23.99 8.41 -29.43
C GLN A 478 -23.13 8.49 -28.14
N MET A 479 -23.76 8.49 -26.95
CA MET A 479 -23.11 8.52 -25.63
C MET A 479 -23.67 7.40 -24.73
N SER A 480 -22.85 6.83 -23.83
CA SER A 480 -23.34 6.19 -22.60
C SER A 480 -22.33 6.23 -21.42
N THR A 481 -22.85 6.74 -20.29
CA THR A 481 -22.59 6.52 -18.84
C THR A 481 -21.18 6.63 -18.24
N SER A 482 -21.06 7.51 -17.22
CA SER A 482 -19.98 7.61 -16.22
C SER A 482 -20.50 7.21 -14.82
N THR A 483 -19.67 6.58 -13.99
CA THR A 483 -19.93 6.30 -12.56
C THR A 483 -19.11 7.26 -11.68
N MET A 484 -19.63 7.74 -10.56
CA MET A 484 -18.99 8.72 -9.66
C MET A 484 -18.18 8.07 -8.52
N VAL A 485 -17.09 8.70 -8.09
CA VAL A 485 -16.30 8.40 -6.86
C VAL A 485 -16.65 9.42 -5.77
N THR A 486 -16.68 8.99 -4.50
CA THR A 486 -17.03 9.80 -3.31
C THR A 486 -15.81 10.45 -2.63
N GLU A 487 -16.02 11.53 -1.86
CA GLU A 487 -14.98 12.31 -1.16
C GLU A 487 -14.11 11.48 -0.19
N ASP A 488 -14.67 10.44 0.43
CA ASP A 488 -13.97 9.64 1.45
C ASP A 488 -12.75 8.87 0.90
N TRP A 489 -12.69 8.61 -0.41
CA TRP A 489 -11.57 7.89 -1.03
C TRP A 489 -10.36 8.80 -1.24
N TYR A 490 -10.58 10.07 -1.59
CA TYR A 490 -9.52 11.08 -1.81
C TYR A 490 -8.62 11.29 -0.58
N LEU A 491 -9.22 11.21 0.61
CA LEU A 491 -8.52 11.40 1.89
C LEU A 491 -7.71 10.17 2.30
N LEU A 492 -8.10 8.97 1.85
CA LEU A 492 -7.41 7.72 2.18
C LEU A 492 -6.13 7.51 1.34
N THR A 493 -6.12 7.96 0.08
CA THR A 493 -5.02 7.74 -0.87
C THR A 493 -3.83 8.67 -0.66
N LEU A 494 -4.06 9.88 -0.14
CA LEU A 494 -3.04 10.93 -0.15
C LEU A 494 -2.14 10.95 1.09
N GLY A 495 -2.54 10.40 2.25
CA GLY A 495 -1.70 10.40 3.46
C GLY A 495 -1.21 11.78 3.92
N PHE A 496 -1.73 12.85 3.32
CA PHE A 496 -1.43 14.23 3.63
C PHE A 496 -2.51 14.74 4.57
N ASP A 497 -2.10 15.34 5.70
CA ASP A 497 -2.95 16.30 6.40
C ASP A 497 -3.37 17.36 5.36
N ALA A 498 -4.65 17.33 4.96
CA ALA A 498 -5.30 18.33 4.10
C ALA A 498 -5.27 19.77 4.68
N LEU A 499 -4.51 19.99 5.76
CA LEU A 499 -4.27 21.26 6.43
C LEU A 499 -3.07 22.04 5.87
N LEU A 500 -2.16 21.42 5.11
CA LEU A 500 -0.98 22.12 4.56
C LEU A 500 -1.19 22.68 3.15
N TRP A 501 -2.25 22.26 2.47
CA TRP A 501 -2.57 22.68 1.10
C TRP A 501 -4.05 23.00 1.06
N ASP A 502 -4.41 24.29 1.01
CA ASP A 502 -5.78 24.79 0.85
C ASP A 502 -6.33 24.37 -0.52
N PHE A 503 -6.66 23.09 -0.69
CA PHE A 503 -7.46 22.60 -1.81
C PHE A 503 -8.92 22.71 -1.39
N THR A 504 -9.52 23.89 -1.57
CA THR A 504 -10.98 23.97 -1.66
C THR A 504 -11.45 23.13 -2.85
N PRO A 505 -12.24 22.06 -2.66
CA PRO A 505 -12.92 21.40 -3.76
C PRO A 505 -13.97 22.38 -4.26
N ILE A 506 -13.76 22.99 -5.42
CA ILE A 506 -14.75 23.88 -6.02
C ILE A 506 -15.82 23.00 -6.69
N HIS A 507 -16.81 22.58 -5.91
CA HIS A 507 -18.09 22.12 -6.42
C HIS A 507 -18.86 23.29 -7.03
N SER A 508 -19.15 23.21 -8.32
CA SER A 508 -20.42 23.73 -8.84
C SER A 508 -20.71 23.11 -10.21
N TYR A 509 -21.47 22.01 -10.26
CA TYR A 509 -22.54 21.84 -11.25
C TYR A 509 -23.60 20.91 -10.66
N THR A 510 -24.79 21.48 -10.48
CA THR A 510 -25.98 20.85 -9.92
C THR A 510 -26.49 19.70 -10.78
N ALA A 511 -26.49 18.48 -10.25
CA ALA A 511 -27.46 17.44 -10.60
C ALA A 511 -27.74 16.57 -9.35
N ASN A 512 -28.98 16.62 -8.87
CA ASN A 512 -29.48 15.97 -7.65
C ASN A 512 -29.12 14.47 -7.56
N VAL A 513 -28.40 14.02 -6.52
CA VAL A 513 -28.29 12.59 -6.17
C VAL A 513 -28.17 12.41 -4.64
N ALA A 514 -28.74 11.31 -4.14
CA ALA A 514 -29.23 11.06 -2.80
C ALA A 514 -28.18 10.74 -1.72
N ARG A 515 -28.54 11.06 -0.46
CA ARG A 515 -27.93 10.57 0.78
C ARG A 515 -28.15 9.06 0.94
N LEU A 516 -27.12 8.31 1.35
CA LEU A 516 -27.30 7.16 2.22
C LEU A 516 -26.07 6.94 3.11
N ALA A 517 -26.30 7.02 4.41
CA ALA A 517 -25.38 6.66 5.47
C ALA A 517 -25.45 5.16 5.72
N ILE A 518 -24.32 4.52 6.03
CA ILE A 518 -24.27 3.36 6.93
C ILE A 518 -23.01 3.48 7.80
N PHE A 519 -23.23 3.74 9.08
CA PHE A 519 -22.28 3.45 10.16
C PHE A 519 -22.20 1.94 10.37
N ASN A 520 -21.01 1.42 10.67
CA ASN A 520 -20.85 0.64 11.90
C ASN A 520 -19.38 0.54 12.31
N PHE A 521 -19.15 0.87 13.57
CA PHE A 521 -17.95 0.65 14.35
C PHE A 521 -17.80 -0.85 14.64
N GLU A 522 -16.58 -1.38 14.54
CA GLU A 522 -15.75 -1.77 15.70
C GLU A 522 -14.27 -1.65 15.34
#